data_AF-A0A645EST1-F1
#
_entry.id   AF-A0A645EST1-F1
#
_cell.length_a   1.000
_cell.length_b   1.000
_cell.length_c   1.000
_cell.angle_alpha   90.00
_cell.angle_beta   90.00
_cell.angle_gamma   90.00
#
_symmetry.space_group_name_H-M   'P 1'
#
loop_
_entity.id
_entity.type
_entity.pdbx_description
1 polymer ?
#
loop_
_entity_poly.entity_id
_entity_poly.type
_entity_poly.pdbx_seq_one_letter_code
_entity_poly.pdbx_strand_id
1 'polypeptide(L)'
;MREDEFFFTPGDYPLISKDVYSKILSKTGDIIIPTYKGRKGHPILIKSKFIKEILQEGKYETLRDFINIQNPKFIEVNHKEILMDIDTIEDYKKALKNLGED
;
A
#
# COMPACT_ATOMS: atom_id res chain seq x y z
N MET A 1 12.32 10.80 16.80
CA MET A 1 12.19 11.55 15.54
C MET A 1 10.73 11.47 15.09
N ARG A 2 10.20 12.52 14.44
CA ARG A 2 8.96 12.40 13.67
C ARG A 2 9.38 12.28 12.22
N GLU A 3 9.01 11.19 11.56
CA GLU A 3 9.28 11.01 10.14
C GLU A 3 8.28 11.81 9.30
N ASP A 4 8.71 12.30 8.14
CA ASP A 4 7.90 13.13 7.24
C ASP A 4 6.83 12.32 6.47
N GLU A 5 7.00 11.01 6.44
CA GLU A 5 6.13 10.07 5.74
C GLU A 5 6.13 8.70 6.41
N PHE A 6 5.08 7.93 6.13
CA PHE A 6 4.91 6.60 6.67
C PHE A 6 4.28 5.68 5.62
N PHE A 7 4.67 4.40 5.65
CA PHE A 7 3.98 3.37 4.90
C PHE A 7 2.75 2.91 5.66
N PHE A 8 1.66 2.68 4.93
CA PHE A 8 0.46 2.06 5.44
C PHE A 8 0.13 0.82 4.60
N THR A 9 0.01 -0.32 5.28
CA THR A 9 -0.30 -1.61 4.66
C THR A 9 -1.20 -2.42 5.59
N PRO A 10 -2.24 -3.06 5.06
CA PRO A 10 -2.92 -4.14 5.77
C PRO A 10 -1.93 -5.25 6.15
N GLY A 11 -2.20 -5.94 7.25
CA GLY A 11 -1.29 -6.96 7.81
C GLY A 11 -1.27 -8.30 7.06
N ASP A 12 -2.20 -8.48 6.13
CA ASP A 12 -2.46 -9.66 5.31
C ASP A 12 -1.77 -9.62 3.93
N TYR A 13 -0.82 -8.71 3.72
CA TYR A 13 0.04 -8.63 2.53
C TYR A 13 1.48 -9.11 2.83
N PRO A 14 1.73 -10.41 3.10
CA PRO A 14 3.04 -10.85 3.60
C PRO A 14 4.13 -10.93 2.53
N LEU A 15 3.77 -10.90 1.24
CA LEU A 15 4.70 -11.20 0.13
C LEU A 15 5.32 -9.96 -0.51
N ILE A 16 5.06 -8.75 -0.01
CA ILE A 16 5.53 -7.51 -0.62
C ILE A 16 7.07 -7.46 -0.62
N SER A 17 7.68 -7.41 -1.80
CA SER A 17 9.13 -7.27 -1.95
C SER A 17 9.65 -5.92 -1.44
N LYS A 18 10.83 -5.92 -0.82
CA LYS A 18 11.58 -4.71 -0.44
C LYS A 18 11.78 -3.73 -1.61
N ASP A 19 11.87 -4.25 -2.83
CA ASP A 19 12.10 -3.43 -4.04
C ASP A 19 10.90 -2.51 -4.32
N VAL A 20 9.68 -2.94 -3.93
CA VAL A 20 8.47 -2.11 -4.00
C VAL A 20 8.63 -0.88 -3.09
N TYR A 21 9.07 -1.08 -1.85
CA TYR A 21 9.31 0.02 -0.90
C TYR A 21 10.39 0.98 -1.42
N SER A 22 11.53 0.46 -1.90
CA SER A 22 12.59 1.29 -2.47
C SER A 22 12.10 2.10 -3.67
N LYS A 23 11.28 1.49 -4.53
CA LYS A 23 10.72 2.16 -5.70
C LYS A 23 9.72 3.25 -5.33
N ILE A 24 8.89 3.04 -4.31
CA ILE A 24 7.99 4.06 -3.79
C ILE A 24 8.79 5.23 -3.18
N LEU A 25 9.80 4.95 -2.35
CA LEU A 25 10.67 5.98 -1.75
C LEU A 25 11.47 6.80 -2.77
N SER A 26 11.69 6.26 -3.98
CA SER A 26 12.37 6.99 -5.06
C SER A 26 11.54 8.13 -5.67
N LYS A 27 10.27 8.28 -5.27
CA LYS A 27 9.34 9.26 -5.82
C LYS A 27 8.90 10.26 -4.76
N THR A 28 8.60 11.48 -5.23
CA THR A 28 8.05 12.54 -4.40
C THR A 28 6.55 12.65 -4.62
N GLY A 29 5.79 12.68 -3.52
CA GLY A 29 4.35 12.81 -3.54
C GLY A 29 3.78 12.92 -2.14
N ASP A 30 2.59 13.48 -2.06
CA ASP A 30 1.82 13.56 -0.82
C ASP A 30 1.24 12.20 -0.43
N ILE A 31 0.74 11.47 -1.44
CA ILE A 31 0.32 10.07 -1.35
C ILE A 31 0.86 9.35 -2.59
N ILE A 32 1.51 8.21 -2.38
CA ILE A 32 2.02 7.36 -3.46
C ILE A 32 1.43 5.96 -3.34
N ILE A 33 0.87 5.46 -4.44
CA ILE A 33 0.20 4.16 -4.52
C ILE A 33 0.89 3.33 -5.61
N PRO A 34 1.43 2.14 -5.29
CA PRO A 34 1.98 1.26 -6.30
C PRO A 34 0.86 0.69 -7.17
N THR A 35 1.16 0.49 -8.45
CA THR A 35 0.27 -0.18 -9.39
C THR A 35 0.98 -1.33 -10.09
N TYR A 36 0.23 -2.38 -10.42
CA TYR A 36 0.69 -3.46 -11.26
C TYR A 36 -0.37 -3.73 -12.32
N LYS A 37 0.01 -3.56 -13.59
CA LYS A 37 -0.88 -3.64 -14.76
C LYS A 37 -2.12 -2.76 -14.61
N GLY A 38 -1.93 -1.54 -14.12
CA GLY A 38 -3.00 -0.55 -13.90
C GLY A 38 -3.88 -0.82 -12.68
N ARG A 39 -3.63 -1.87 -11.89
CA ARG A 39 -4.35 -2.15 -10.63
C ARG A 39 -3.59 -1.57 -9.45
N LYS A 40 -4.28 -0.82 -8.59
CA LYS A 40 -3.75 -0.23 -7.35
C LYS A 40 -3.49 -1.33 -6.31
N GLY A 41 -2.38 -1.22 -5.58
CA GLY A 41 -2.01 -2.17 -4.53
C GLY A 41 -1.36 -1.52 -3.31
N HIS A 42 -0.75 -2.34 -2.47
CA HIS A 42 -0.06 -1.97 -1.24
C HIS A 42 1.47 -2.20 -1.35
N PRO A 43 2.29 -1.51 -0.53
CA PRO A 43 1.93 -0.56 0.52
C PRO A 43 1.69 0.84 -0.05
N ILE A 44 0.93 1.69 0.64
CA ILE A 44 0.81 3.11 0.28
C ILE A 44 1.77 3.94 1.11
N LEU A 45 2.37 4.98 0.52
CA LEU A 45 3.20 5.96 1.24
C LEU A 45 2.40 7.26 1.41
N ILE A 46 2.33 7.77 2.64
CA ILE A 46 1.54 8.97 2.98
C ILE A 46 2.42 9.96 3.74
N LYS A 47 2.32 11.26 3.41
CA LYS A 47 2.96 12.32 4.21
C LYS A 47 2.33 12.42 5.60
N SER A 48 3.17 12.51 6.63
CA SER A 48 2.76 12.61 8.04
C SER A 48 1.89 13.83 8.35
N LYS A 49 1.90 14.85 7.49
CA LYS A 49 1.00 16.02 7.59
C LYS A 49 -0.48 15.63 7.59
N PHE A 50 -0.84 14.50 6.97
CA PHE A 50 -2.23 14.02 6.88
C PHE A 50 -2.70 13.23 8.09
N ILE A 51 -1.83 12.85 9.03
CA ILE A 51 -2.22 11.99 10.17
C ILE A 51 -3.40 12.59 10.96
N LYS A 52 -3.36 13.90 11.25
CA LYS A 52 -4.44 14.57 11.99
C LYS A 52 -5.77 14.55 11.24
N GLU A 53 -5.72 14.67 9.92
CA GLU A 53 -6.91 14.69 9.06
C GLU A 53 -7.50 13.29 8.90
N ILE A 54 -6.66 12.26 8.77
CA ILE A 54 -7.07 10.86 8.71
C ILE A 54 -7.76 10.43 10.03
N LEU A 55 -7.26 10.90 11.18
CA LEU A 55 -7.82 10.58 12.49
C LEU A 55 -9.07 11.42 12.84
N GLN A 56 -9.48 12.36 12.00
CA GLN A 56 -10.65 13.20 12.26
C GLN A 56 -11.94 12.42 11.99
N GLU A 57 -12.68 12.10 13.06
CA GLU A 57 -13.96 11.39 12.98
C GLU A 57 -15.00 12.16 12.14
N GLY A 58 -15.80 11.42 11.38
CA GLY A 58 -16.95 11.95 10.63
C GLY A 58 -16.60 12.73 9.35
N LYS A 59 -15.32 12.92 9.02
CA LYS A 59 -14.91 13.61 7.77
C LYS A 59 -14.93 12.68 6.55
N TYR A 60 -14.60 11.40 6.74
CA TYR A 60 -14.54 10.38 5.69
C TYR A 60 -15.13 9.07 6.22
N GLU A 61 -15.82 8.33 5.36
CA GLU A 61 -16.34 6.99 5.72
C GLU A 61 -15.19 5.97 5.77
N THR A 62 -14.24 6.06 4.84
CA THR A 62 -13.08 5.18 4.77
C THR A 62 -11.80 5.95 4.44
N LEU A 63 -10.64 5.33 4.74
CA LEU A 63 -9.35 5.85 4.30
C LEU A 63 -9.25 5.96 2.77
N ARG A 64 -9.96 5.09 2.03
CA ARG A 64 -9.99 5.13 0.56
C ARG A 64 -10.64 6.41 0.05
N ASP A 65 -11.67 6.90 0.73
CA ASP A 65 -12.36 8.14 0.36
C ASP A 65 -11.45 9.34 0.57
N PHE A 66 -10.76 9.39 1.72
CA PHE A 66 -9.71 10.37 1.97
C PHE A 66 -8.66 10.36 0.86
N ILE A 67 -8.08 9.19 0.53
CA ILE A 67 -7.00 9.09 -0.46
C ILE A 67 -7.46 9.58 -1.84
N ASN A 68 -8.66 9.22 -2.28
CA ASN A 68 -9.14 9.53 -3.63
C ASN A 68 -9.27 11.05 -3.88
N ILE A 69 -9.50 11.85 -2.85
CA ILE A 69 -9.62 13.32 -3.00
C ILE A 69 -8.26 14.05 -2.97
N GLN A 70 -7.19 13.38 -2.54
CA GLN A 70 -5.85 13.99 -2.40
C GLN A 70 -5.00 13.92 -3.68
N ASN A 71 -5.60 13.49 -4.80
CA ASN A 71 -4.92 13.32 -6.09
C ASN A 71 -3.63 12.48 -5.98
N PRO A 72 -3.72 11.19 -5.58
CA PRO A 72 -2.56 10.36 -5.30
C PRO A 72 -1.74 10.11 -6.56
N LYS A 73 -0.41 10.00 -6.39
CA LYS A 73 0.49 9.60 -7.47
C LYS A 73 0.55 8.09 -7.58
N PHE A 74 0.46 7.58 -8.80
CA PHE A 74 0.59 6.16 -9.09
C PHE A 74 1.99 5.84 -9.59
N ILE A 75 2.56 4.74 -9.12
CA ILE A 75 3.82 4.21 -9.63
C ILE A 75 3.68 2.76 -10.07
N GLU A 76 3.90 2.51 -11.36
CA GLU A 76 3.93 1.16 -11.87
C GLU A 76 5.15 0.40 -11.32
N VAL A 77 4.91 -0.75 -10.71
CA VAL A 77 5.92 -1.67 -10.18
C VAL A 77 5.73 -3.03 -10.85
N ASN A 78 6.82 -3.73 -11.18
CA ASN A 78 6.76 -5.05 -11.82
C ASN A 78 6.61 -6.17 -10.78
N HIS A 79 5.72 -5.95 -9.81
CA HIS A 79 5.59 -6.75 -8.59
C HIS A 79 4.10 -7.05 -8.38
N LYS A 80 3.66 -8.27 -8.67
CA LYS A 80 2.25 -8.68 -8.56
C LYS A 80 1.79 -8.82 -7.11
N GLU A 81 2.73 -9.05 -6.20
CA GLU A 81 2.52 -9.26 -4.76
C GLU A 81 1.86 -8.07 -4.07
N ILE A 82 1.90 -6.87 -4.66
CA ILE A 82 1.19 -5.69 -4.17
C ILE A 82 -0.33 -5.86 -4.19
N LEU A 83 -0.84 -6.88 -4.89
CA LEU A 83 -2.27 -7.18 -5.08
C LEU A 83 -2.67 -8.49 -4.39
N MET A 84 -1.82 -9.04 -3.51
CA MET A 84 -1.98 -10.37 -2.93
C MET A 84 -2.23 -10.28 -1.42
N ASP A 85 -3.45 -9.89 -1.05
CA ASP A 85 -4.01 -10.11 0.27
C ASP A 85 -4.30 -11.59 0.53
N ILE A 86 -4.40 -11.94 1.81
CA ILE A 86 -4.80 -13.27 2.28
C ILE A 86 -6.16 -13.13 2.99
N ASP A 87 -7.23 -13.15 2.19
CA ASP A 87 -8.60 -13.15 2.69
C ASP A 87 -9.14 -14.58 2.93
N THR A 88 -8.64 -15.56 2.16
CA THR A 88 -9.16 -16.93 2.15
C THR A 88 -8.07 -17.98 2.37
N ILE A 89 -8.50 -19.21 2.71
CA ILE A 89 -7.56 -20.34 2.84
C ILE A 89 -6.91 -20.69 1.50
N GLU A 90 -7.60 -20.46 0.39
CA GLU A 90 -7.05 -20.59 -0.96
C GLU A 90 -5.94 -19.57 -1.22
N ASP A 91 -6.11 -18.32 -0.76
CA ASP A 91 -5.08 -17.29 -0.91
C ASP A 91 -3.85 -17.59 -0.06
N TYR A 92 -4.05 -18.10 1.16
CA TYR A 92 -2.98 -18.59 2.01
C TYR A 92 -2.17 -19.73 1.33
N LYS A 93 -2.85 -20.73 0.76
CA LYS A 93 -2.19 -21.82 0.01
C LYS A 93 -1.41 -21.30 -1.20
N LYS A 94 -1.97 -20.33 -1.94
CA LYS A 94 -1.25 -19.68 -3.04
C LYS A 94 -0.02 -18.95 -2.53
N ALA A 95 -0.10 -18.30 -1.37
CA ALA A 95 1.01 -17.57 -0.78
C ALA A 95 2.17 -18.50 -0.37
N LEU A 96 1.88 -19.63 0.28
CA LEU A 96 2.88 -20.66 0.62
C LEU A 96 3.62 -21.18 -0.61
N LYS A 97 2.88 -21.48 -1.68
CA LYS A 97 3.48 -21.91 -2.96
C LYS A 97 4.43 -20.86 -3.55
N ASN A 98 4.16 -19.56 -3.37
CA ASN A 98 5.06 -18.51 -3.83
C ASN A 98 6.30 -18.35 -2.94
N LEU A 99 6.25 -18.80 -1.68
CA LEU A 99 7.38 -18.81 -0.76
C LEU A 99 8.30 -20.03 -0.95
N GLY A 100 7.86 -21.04 -1.70
CA GLY A 100 8.61 -22.27 -1.92
C GLY A 100 8.52 -23.26 -0.75
N GLU A 101 7.53 -23.09 0.12
CA GLU A 101 7.19 -24.03 1.20
C GLU A 101 6.06 -24.94 0.72
N ASP A 102 6.41 -26.02 0.02
CA ASP A 102 5.57 -27.20 -0.20
C ASP A 102 6.13 -28.39 0.59
#